data_AF-A0A8T4ET57-F1
#
_entry.id   AF-A0A8T4ET57-F1
#
_cell.length_a   1.000
_cell.length_b   1.000
_cell.length_c   1.000
_cell.angle_alpha   90.00
_cell.angle_beta   90.00
_cell.angle_gamma   90.00
#
_symmetry.space_group_name_H-M   'P 1'
#
loop_
_entity.id
_entity.type
_entity.pdbx_description
1 polymer ?
#
loop_
_entity_poly.entity_id
_entity_poly.type
_entity_poly.pdbx_seq_one_letter_code
_entity_poly.pdbx_strand_id
1 'polypeptide(L)'
;MTRSPLPAVIAVTATLVTSLAAACSSAPSAAPARSAPPTVKDTGPVYVTGARSDDNACTRVVSAIGYIELDLLPAGQEDVQPFDTNLRGRFGYLEGTIAMYGAHLPDTLKPATDTMNRIAHILSSPATTPGSRPGYLREYRRASGKVTKTCKQA
;
A
#
# COMPACT_ATOMS: atom_id res chain seq x y z
N MET A 1 -13.62 61.34 -30.95
CA MET A 1 -15.01 61.41 -31.44
C MET A 1 -15.33 60.11 -32.17
N THR A 2 -16.47 59.47 -31.81
CA THR A 2 -17.29 58.49 -32.59
C THR A 2 -16.65 57.17 -33.09
N ARG A 3 -17.26 55.97 -33.06
CA ARG A 3 -18.54 55.37 -32.62
C ARG A 3 -18.38 53.84 -32.84
N SER A 4 -19.01 53.00 -32.00
CA SER A 4 -19.20 51.55 -32.23
C SER A 4 -20.10 51.26 -33.45
N PRO A 5 -20.14 49.99 -33.96
CA PRO A 5 -21.14 49.03 -33.43
C PRO A 5 -20.71 47.52 -33.38
N LEU A 6 -21.27 46.77 -32.43
CA LEU A 6 -21.55 45.31 -32.47
C LEU A 6 -22.86 45.08 -33.29
N PRO A 7 -23.38 43.86 -33.65
CA PRO A 7 -23.12 42.50 -33.12
C PRO A 7 -23.16 41.34 -34.17
N ALA A 8 -22.91 40.09 -33.76
CA ALA A 8 -23.62 38.91 -34.29
C ALA A 8 -23.44 37.68 -33.38
N VAL A 9 -24.57 37.18 -32.91
CA VAL A 9 -24.77 35.96 -32.11
C VAL A 9 -24.96 34.78 -33.05
N ILE A 10 -24.35 33.62 -32.77
CA ILE A 10 -24.88 32.33 -33.26
C ILE A 10 -24.95 31.37 -32.07
N ALA A 11 -26.19 31.10 -31.66
CA ALA A 11 -26.57 30.07 -30.70
C ALA A 11 -26.60 28.71 -31.42
N VAL A 12 -25.96 27.70 -30.85
CA VAL A 12 -26.11 26.31 -31.30
C VAL A 12 -27.15 25.64 -30.40
N THR A 13 -28.34 25.46 -30.95
CA THR A 13 -29.42 24.64 -30.39
C THR A 13 -29.22 23.18 -30.80
N ALA A 14 -29.11 22.27 -29.84
CA ALA A 14 -29.27 20.84 -30.06
C ALA A 14 -30.33 20.28 -29.10
N THR A 15 -31.57 20.30 -29.57
CA THR A 15 -32.68 19.49 -29.07
C THR A 15 -32.63 18.10 -29.70
N LEU A 16 -32.73 17.03 -28.90
CA LEU A 16 -33.71 15.96 -29.10
C LEU A 16 -33.64 14.95 -27.95
N VAL A 17 -34.66 15.01 -27.10
CA VAL A 17 -35.00 14.06 -26.04
C VAL A 17 -36.26 13.34 -26.49
N THR A 18 -36.18 12.02 -26.67
CA THR A 18 -37.27 11.05 -26.90
C THR A 18 -36.61 9.66 -26.80
N SER A 19 -37.10 8.61 -26.11
CA SER A 19 -38.40 8.32 -25.49
C SER A 19 -38.26 7.21 -24.45
N LEU A 20 -39.16 7.25 -23.47
CA LEU A 20 -39.61 6.18 -22.57
C LEU A 20 -39.80 4.82 -23.25
N ALA A 21 -39.32 3.75 -22.62
CA ALA A 21 -39.88 2.41 -22.75
C ALA A 21 -40.17 1.85 -21.36
N ALA A 22 -41.47 1.62 -21.14
CA ALA A 22 -42.07 0.98 -19.98
C ALA A 22 -41.65 -0.49 -19.83
N ALA A 23 -41.51 -0.95 -18.59
CA ALA A 23 -42.25 -2.08 -18.02
C ALA A 23 -41.54 -2.58 -16.75
N CYS A 24 -42.06 -2.18 -15.59
CA CYS A 24 -41.77 -2.83 -14.32
C CYS A 24 -42.42 -4.22 -14.33
N SER A 25 -41.65 -5.26 -14.65
CA SER A 25 -42.02 -6.64 -14.35
C SER A 25 -41.49 -6.99 -12.96
N SER A 26 -42.40 -7.04 -12.00
CA SER A 26 -42.18 -7.54 -10.65
C SER A 26 -41.76 -9.01 -10.69
N ALA A 27 -40.46 -9.27 -10.67
CA ALA A 27 -39.94 -10.59 -10.32
C ALA A 27 -39.87 -10.70 -8.79
N PRO A 28 -40.36 -11.78 -8.16
CA PRO A 28 -40.17 -11.99 -6.73
C PRO A 28 -38.66 -12.12 -6.48
N SER A 29 -38.11 -11.09 -5.84
CA SER A 29 -36.73 -11.07 -5.37
C SER A 29 -36.62 -12.12 -4.28
N ALA A 30 -36.23 -13.34 -4.65
CA ALA A 30 -35.72 -14.32 -3.71
C ALA A 30 -34.46 -13.69 -3.10
N ALA A 31 -34.62 -13.12 -1.91
CA ALA A 31 -33.50 -12.63 -1.13
C ALA A 31 -32.45 -13.73 -1.04
N PRO A 32 -31.17 -13.47 -1.40
CA PRO A 32 -30.13 -14.45 -1.13
C PRO A 32 -30.15 -14.70 0.37
N ALA A 33 -30.24 -15.98 0.74
CA ALA A 33 -30.13 -16.42 2.12
C ALA A 33 -28.89 -15.74 2.71
N ARG A 34 -29.08 -14.94 3.77
CA ARG A 34 -27.99 -14.35 4.53
C ARG A 34 -27.13 -15.50 5.03
N SER A 35 -26.04 -15.75 4.31
CA SER A 35 -25.01 -16.68 4.76
C SER A 35 -24.57 -16.17 6.13
N ALA A 36 -24.57 -17.08 7.11
CA ALA A 36 -24.13 -16.76 8.46
C ALA A 36 -22.77 -16.03 8.38
N PRO A 37 -22.54 -14.98 9.19
CA PRO A 37 -21.25 -14.32 9.21
C PRO A 37 -20.16 -15.38 9.43
N PRO A 38 -19.09 -15.36 8.62
CA PRO A 38 -18.03 -16.34 8.77
C PRO A 38 -17.56 -16.31 10.21
N THR A 39 -17.44 -17.48 10.84
CA THR A 39 -16.90 -17.63 12.17
C THR A 39 -15.48 -17.07 12.14
N VAL A 40 -15.30 -15.85 12.63
CA VAL A 40 -13.99 -15.23 12.74
C VAL A 40 -13.26 -16.02 13.81
N LYS A 41 -12.43 -16.98 13.40
CA LYS A 41 -11.40 -17.51 14.28
C LYS A 41 -10.59 -16.30 14.71
N ASP A 42 -10.47 -16.10 16.02
CA ASP A 42 -9.59 -15.09 16.58
C ASP A 42 -8.18 -15.41 16.07
N THR A 43 -7.72 -14.60 15.11
CA THR A 43 -6.48 -14.80 14.37
C THR A 43 -5.32 -14.06 15.05
N GLY A 44 -5.53 -13.56 16.27
CA GLY A 44 -4.55 -12.75 16.98
C GLY A 44 -4.50 -11.31 16.46
N PRO A 45 -3.54 -10.51 16.92
CA PRO A 45 -3.47 -9.10 16.60
C PRO A 45 -3.23 -8.86 15.11
N VAL A 46 -4.14 -8.11 14.48
CA VAL A 46 -4.04 -7.70 13.08
C VAL A 46 -3.38 -6.33 12.97
N TYR A 47 -2.11 -6.32 12.56
CA TYR A 47 -1.33 -5.09 12.35
C TYR A 47 -1.49 -4.51 10.93
N VAL A 48 -2.04 -5.28 9.99
CA VAL A 48 -2.11 -4.93 8.57
C VAL A 48 -3.47 -5.32 7.98
N THR A 49 -4.14 -4.40 7.28
CA THR A 49 -5.46 -4.68 6.67
C THR A 49 -5.39 -5.78 5.62
N GLY A 50 -6.31 -6.76 5.67
CA GLY A 50 -6.38 -7.87 4.71
C GLY A 50 -5.33 -8.96 4.91
N ALA A 51 -4.53 -8.85 5.98
CA ALA A 51 -3.61 -9.88 6.43
C ALA A 51 -4.34 -10.94 7.26
N ARG A 52 -4.00 -12.22 7.07
CA ARG A 52 -4.45 -13.32 7.91
C ARG A 52 -3.25 -13.90 8.65
N SER A 53 -3.45 -14.31 9.89
CA SER A 53 -2.36 -14.88 10.70
C SER A 53 -1.80 -16.20 10.14
N ASP A 54 -2.57 -16.90 9.31
CA ASP A 54 -2.17 -18.16 8.67
C ASP A 54 -1.51 -17.96 7.30
N ASP A 55 -1.29 -16.72 6.87
CA ASP A 55 -0.56 -16.46 5.63
C ASP A 55 0.92 -16.85 5.73
N ASN A 56 1.51 -17.22 4.59
CA ASN A 56 2.94 -17.53 4.54
C ASN A 56 3.79 -16.28 4.88
N ALA A 57 4.58 -16.38 5.96
CA ALA A 57 5.39 -15.30 6.49
C ALA A 57 6.42 -14.77 5.48
N CYS A 58 7.13 -15.66 4.77
CA CYS A 58 8.09 -15.27 3.74
C CYS A 58 7.42 -14.49 2.61
N THR A 59 6.28 -14.95 2.11
CA THR A 59 5.49 -14.26 1.08
C THR A 59 5.07 -12.87 1.55
N ARG A 60 4.56 -12.76 2.77
CA ARG A 60 4.07 -11.48 3.32
C ARG A 60 5.21 -10.47 3.52
N VAL A 61 6.32 -10.89 4.13
CA VAL A 61 7.48 -10.01 4.36
C VAL A 61 8.17 -9.63 3.05
N VAL A 62 8.37 -10.54 2.11
CA VAL A 62 8.96 -10.23 0.79
C VAL A 62 8.05 -9.30 -0.02
N SER A 63 6.73 -9.47 0.07
CA SER A 63 5.78 -8.54 -0.57
C SER A 63 5.86 -7.14 0.03
N ALA A 64 5.99 -7.02 1.36
CA ALA A 64 6.18 -5.73 2.03
C ALA A 64 7.50 -5.05 1.64
N ILE A 65 8.60 -5.81 1.51
CA ILE A 65 9.88 -5.32 0.97
C ILE A 65 9.65 -4.78 -0.45
N GLY A 66 9.06 -5.58 -1.33
CA GLY A 66 8.78 -5.19 -2.71
C GLY A 66 7.90 -3.95 -2.82
N TYR A 67 6.94 -3.80 -1.89
CA TYR A 67 6.09 -2.61 -1.83
C TYR A 67 6.90 -1.35 -1.50
N ILE A 68 7.86 -1.40 -0.58
CA ILE A 68 8.77 -0.25 -0.32
C ILE A 68 9.62 0.06 -1.54
N GLU A 69 10.18 -0.94 -2.21
CA GLU A 69 11.11 -0.75 -3.35
C GLU A 69 10.50 0.04 -4.51
N LEU A 70 9.18 0.06 -4.66
CA LEU A 70 8.49 0.86 -5.69
C LEU A 70 8.70 2.38 -5.54
N ASP A 71 9.03 2.87 -4.33
CA ASP A 71 9.29 4.29 -4.06
C ASP A 71 10.78 4.59 -3.81
N LEU A 72 11.62 3.56 -3.81
CA LEU A 72 13.04 3.72 -3.62
C LEU A 72 13.75 4.02 -4.94
N LEU A 73 14.63 5.02 -4.93
CA LEU A 73 15.63 5.19 -5.98
C LEU A 73 16.55 3.97 -6.05
N PRO A 74 17.28 3.75 -7.15
CA PRO A 74 18.24 2.66 -7.24
C PRO A 74 19.28 2.67 -6.09
N ALA A 75 19.81 1.48 -5.77
CA ALA A 75 20.88 1.36 -4.79
C ALA A 75 22.10 2.23 -5.17
N GLY A 76 22.70 2.89 -4.18
CA GLY A 76 23.75 3.89 -4.39
C GLY A 76 23.24 5.33 -4.53
N GLN A 77 21.92 5.54 -4.57
CA GLN A 77 21.30 6.87 -4.58
C GLN A 77 20.64 7.23 -3.24
N GLU A 78 21.04 6.59 -2.13
CA GLU A 78 20.38 6.80 -0.84
C GLU A 78 20.51 8.23 -0.32
N ASP A 79 21.60 8.93 -0.65
CA ASP A 79 21.84 10.31 -0.19
C ASP A 79 20.92 11.34 -0.85
N VAL A 80 20.28 10.97 -1.97
CA VAL A 80 19.33 11.82 -2.71
C VAL A 80 17.90 11.26 -2.68
N GLN A 81 17.65 10.20 -1.90
CA GLN A 81 16.32 9.59 -1.77
C GLN A 81 15.30 10.61 -1.23
N PRO A 82 14.20 10.88 -1.95
CA PRO A 82 13.09 11.62 -1.37
C PRO A 82 12.42 10.78 -0.27
N PHE A 83 12.22 11.40 0.90
CA PHE A 83 11.53 10.80 2.06
C PHE A 83 10.18 11.49 2.29
N ASP A 84 9.27 11.28 1.36
CA ASP A 84 7.91 11.80 1.44
C ASP A 84 7.03 10.98 2.40
N THR A 85 5.75 11.36 2.50
CA THR A 85 4.77 10.67 3.36
C THR A 85 4.47 9.25 2.88
N ASN A 86 4.53 9.00 1.56
CA ASN A 86 4.25 7.69 1.00
C ASN A 86 5.34 6.70 1.41
N LEU A 87 6.62 7.03 1.19
CA LEU A 87 7.74 6.17 1.59
C LEU A 87 7.74 5.88 3.11
N ARG A 88 7.45 6.89 3.93
CA ARG A 88 7.29 6.70 5.39
C ARG A 88 6.16 5.74 5.73
N GLY A 89 5.00 5.89 5.08
CA GLY A 89 3.86 5.00 5.23
C GLY A 89 4.21 3.54 4.86
N ARG A 90 5.03 3.33 3.83
CA ARG A 90 5.48 1.98 3.44
C ARG A 90 6.46 1.37 4.44
N PHE A 91 7.33 2.16 5.05
CA PHE A 91 8.11 1.68 6.19
C PHE A 91 7.22 1.31 7.38
N GLY A 92 6.18 2.10 7.68
CA GLY A 92 5.19 1.73 8.71
C GLY A 92 4.44 0.43 8.38
N TYR A 93 4.09 0.22 7.11
CA TYR A 93 3.49 -1.04 6.65
C TYR A 93 4.42 -2.24 6.86
N LEU A 94 5.72 -2.08 6.56
CA LEU A 94 6.71 -3.12 6.79
C LEU A 94 6.87 -3.42 8.29
N GLU A 95 6.92 -2.41 9.15
CA GLU A 95 6.97 -2.58 10.60
C GLU A 95 5.78 -3.43 11.09
N GLY A 96 4.55 -3.09 10.69
CA GLY A 96 3.37 -3.88 11.02
C GLY A 96 3.41 -5.30 10.46
N THR A 97 3.95 -5.49 9.26
CA THR A 97 4.13 -6.82 8.65
C THR A 97 5.15 -7.66 9.44
N ILE A 98 6.27 -7.06 9.87
CA ILE A 98 7.26 -7.77 10.68
C ILE A 98 6.71 -8.10 12.07
N ALA A 99 5.96 -7.18 12.69
CA ALA A 99 5.31 -7.46 13.96
C ALA A 99 4.35 -8.66 13.91
N MET A 100 3.64 -8.82 12.78
CA MET A 100 2.72 -9.93 12.57
C MET A 100 3.42 -11.25 12.22
N TYR A 101 4.36 -11.21 11.28
CA TYR A 101 4.88 -12.42 10.61
C TYR A 101 6.34 -12.74 10.96
N GLY A 102 7.06 -11.82 11.58
CA GLY A 102 8.50 -11.93 11.80
C GLY A 102 8.89 -13.14 12.65
N ALA A 103 8.07 -13.52 13.63
CA ALA A 103 8.28 -14.69 14.47
C ALA A 103 8.11 -16.04 13.74
N HIS A 104 7.49 -16.03 12.55
CA HIS A 104 7.26 -17.21 11.73
C HIS A 104 8.28 -17.34 10.58
N LEU A 105 9.26 -16.44 10.50
CA LEU A 105 10.38 -16.56 9.58
C LEU A 105 11.41 -17.57 10.10
N PRO A 106 12.24 -18.17 9.22
CA PRO A 106 13.37 -18.99 9.65
C PRO A 106 14.28 -18.26 10.66
N ASP A 107 14.71 -18.95 11.72
CA ASP A 107 15.54 -18.37 12.79
C ASP A 107 16.84 -17.72 12.28
N THR A 108 17.40 -18.24 11.18
CA THR A 108 18.60 -17.69 10.52
C THR A 108 18.41 -16.26 9.99
N LEU A 109 17.16 -15.82 9.83
CA LEU A 109 16.77 -14.47 9.43
C LEU A 109 16.56 -13.51 10.61
N LYS A 110 16.44 -13.99 11.85
CA LYS A 110 16.12 -13.15 13.01
C LYS A 110 16.98 -11.87 13.10
N PRO A 111 18.32 -11.89 12.95
CA PRO A 111 19.11 -10.67 13.00
C PRO A 111 18.78 -9.65 11.89
N ALA A 112 18.43 -10.14 10.69
CA ALA A 112 18.06 -9.28 9.57
C ALA A 112 16.65 -8.70 9.76
N THR A 113 15.71 -9.51 10.22
CA THR A 113 14.34 -9.09 10.53
C THR A 113 14.32 -8.07 11.67
N ASP A 114 15.09 -8.26 12.74
CA ASP A 114 15.23 -7.30 13.85
C ASP A 114 15.79 -5.96 13.35
N THR A 115 16.79 -6.01 12.46
CA THR A 115 17.37 -4.83 11.83
C THR A 115 16.33 -4.09 10.97
N MET A 116 15.59 -4.82 10.13
CA MET A 116 14.53 -4.24 9.32
C MET A 116 13.43 -3.63 10.18
N ASN A 117 13.02 -4.28 11.27
CA ASN A 117 11.99 -3.77 12.17
C ASN A 117 12.41 -2.44 12.81
N ARG A 118 13.64 -2.38 13.34
CA ARG A 118 14.21 -1.17 13.94
C ARG A 118 14.26 -0.03 12.92
N ILE A 119 14.72 -0.32 11.69
CA ILE A 119 14.83 0.71 10.65
C ILE A 119 13.46 1.14 10.15
N ALA A 120 12.52 0.22 10.00
CA ALA A 120 11.14 0.51 9.62
C ALA A 120 10.49 1.47 10.62
N HIS A 121 10.65 1.19 11.93
CA HIS A 121 10.21 2.08 13.00
C HIS A 121 10.85 3.49 12.92
N ILE A 122 12.16 3.56 12.69
CA ILE A 122 12.85 4.84 12.55
C ILE A 122 12.37 5.58 11.30
N LEU A 123 12.38 4.94 10.13
CA LEU A 123 12.08 5.60 8.86
C LEU A 123 10.58 5.86 8.64
N SER A 124 9.68 5.21 9.39
CA SER A 124 8.25 5.55 9.40
C SER A 124 7.97 6.85 10.16
N SER A 125 8.84 7.21 11.12
CA SER A 125 8.65 8.40 11.95
C SER A 125 8.96 9.71 11.21
N PRO A 126 8.08 10.72 11.29
CA PRO A 126 8.36 12.05 10.76
C PRO A 126 9.51 12.76 11.52
N ALA A 127 9.84 12.31 12.73
CA ALA A 127 10.89 12.90 13.56
C ALA A 127 12.31 12.50 13.13
N THR A 128 12.47 11.55 12.21
CA THR A 128 13.79 11.07 11.80
C THR A 128 14.59 12.13 11.08
N THR A 129 15.77 12.43 11.62
CA THR A 129 16.68 13.48 11.13
C THR A 129 17.09 13.22 9.68
N PRO A 130 16.91 14.18 8.75
CA PRO A 130 17.23 14.00 7.33
C PRO A 130 18.62 13.43 7.05
N GLY A 131 19.67 13.96 7.71
CA GLY A 131 21.05 13.52 7.48
C GLY A 131 21.36 12.07 7.88
N SER A 132 20.50 11.44 8.70
CA SER A 132 20.68 10.04 9.12
C SER A 132 20.00 9.03 8.20
N ARG A 133 18.99 9.47 7.43
CA ARG A 133 18.13 8.60 6.61
C ARG A 133 18.90 7.76 5.59
N PRO A 134 19.91 8.29 4.88
CA PRO A 134 20.67 7.49 3.91
C PRO A 134 21.42 6.32 4.57
N GLY A 135 21.95 6.54 5.78
CA GLY A 135 22.61 5.50 6.56
C GLY A 135 21.67 4.35 6.90
N TYR A 136 20.47 4.67 7.39
CA TYR A 136 19.43 3.69 7.66
C TYR A 136 18.94 2.99 6.40
N LEU A 137 18.79 3.69 5.28
CA LEU A 137 18.35 3.10 4.03
C LEU A 137 19.37 2.08 3.49
N ARG A 138 20.66 2.39 3.56
CA ARG A 138 21.74 1.44 3.21
C ARG A 138 21.71 0.19 4.10
N GLU A 139 21.46 0.36 5.40
CA GLU A 139 21.33 -0.76 6.32
C GLU A 139 20.09 -1.62 6.04
N TYR A 140 18.96 -0.97 5.75
CA TYR A 140 17.72 -1.63 5.32
C TYR A 140 17.96 -2.50 4.09
N ARG A 141 18.60 -1.97 3.04
CA ARG A 141 18.86 -2.72 1.80
C ARG A 141 19.69 -3.98 2.02
N ARG A 142 20.68 -3.93 2.90
CA ARG A 142 21.49 -5.12 3.26
C ARG A 142 20.64 -6.18 3.96
N ALA A 143 19.82 -5.75 4.92
CA ALA A 143 18.97 -6.65 5.69
C ALA A 143 17.85 -7.25 4.83
N SER A 144 17.14 -6.42 4.06
CA SER A 144 16.08 -6.85 3.14
C SER A 144 16.62 -7.79 2.05
N GLY A 145 17.80 -7.50 1.50
CA GLY A 145 18.48 -8.38 0.56
C GLY A 145 18.75 -9.78 1.12
N LYS A 146 19.14 -9.89 2.40
CA LYS A 146 19.29 -11.19 3.08
C LYS A 146 17.95 -11.92 3.20
N VAL A 147 16.91 -11.24 3.67
CA VAL A 147 15.55 -11.82 3.82
C VAL A 147 15.02 -12.30 2.47
N THR A 148 15.04 -11.45 1.43
CA THR A 148 14.55 -11.81 0.10
C THR A 148 15.34 -12.98 -0.50
N LYS A 149 16.66 -13.04 -0.30
CA LYS A 149 17.47 -14.17 -0.80
C LYS A 149 17.08 -15.48 -0.13
N THR A 150 16.98 -15.50 1.20
CA THR A 150 16.66 -16.72 1.94
C THR A 150 15.22 -17.17 1.70
N CYS A 151 14.25 -16.25 1.71
CA CYS A 151 12.84 -16.60 1.48
C CYS A 151 12.54 -17.07 0.05
N LYS A 152 13.39 -16.78 -0.94
CA LYS A 152 13.28 -17.37 -2.29
C LYS A 152 13.72 -18.84 -2.35
N GLN A 153 14.44 -19.29 -1.33
CA GLN A 153 15.00 -20.64 -1.23
C GLN A 153 14.23 -21.52 -0.23
N ALA A 154 13.22 -20.96 0.43
CA ALA A 154 12.44 -21.57 1.50
C ALA A 154 11.10 -22.11 1.00
#